data_AF-A0A7Y4YLH7-F1
#
_entry.id   AF-A0A7Y4YLH7-F1
#
_cell.length_a   1.000
_cell.length_b   1.000
_cell.length_c   1.000
_cell.angle_alpha   90.00
_cell.angle_beta   90.00
_cell.angle_gamma   90.00
#
_symmetry.space_group_name_H-M   'P 1'
#
loop_
_entity.id
_entity.type
_entity.pdbx_description
1 polymer ?
#
loop_
_entity_poly.entity_id
_entity_poly.type
_entity_poly.pdbx_seq_one_letter_code
_entity_poly.pdbx_strand_id
1 'polypeptide(L)'
;MKITVQIDGGFTTELPHADFANFIGLLEDAPIYANFYEALAAHPSSQIRAEVASKTCLLVDTYERLAQDSSIEVVRRFMGNTAALLSISTETLKTMIGRDISIASELVSWGVDEMDTERRGIVITELIKYDDPIIRDAIANLID
;
A
#
# COMPACT_ATOMS: atom_id res chain seq x y z
N MET A 1 -6.29 -19.29 -8.94
CA MET A 1 -7.65 -18.74 -8.94
C MET A 1 -7.91 -18.10 -10.30
N LYS A 2 -9.06 -18.37 -10.92
CA LYS A 2 -9.44 -17.88 -12.26
C LYS A 2 -10.39 -16.68 -12.13
N ILE A 3 -10.28 -15.70 -13.02
CA ILE A 3 -11.16 -14.54 -13.06
C ILE A 3 -12.03 -14.66 -14.30
N THR A 4 -13.33 -14.74 -14.07
CA THR A 4 -14.35 -14.92 -15.11
C THR A 4 -15.15 -13.64 -15.19
N VAL A 5 -15.11 -12.98 -16.35
CA VAL A 5 -15.89 -11.76 -16.59
C VAL A 5 -17.06 -12.10 -17.50
N GLN A 6 -18.26 -11.70 -17.09
CA GLN A 6 -19.47 -11.78 -17.91
C GLN A 6 -19.83 -10.38 -18.38
N ILE A 7 -19.92 -10.20 -19.69
CA ILE A 7 -20.36 -8.95 -20.32
C ILE A 7 -21.80 -9.16 -20.79
N ASP A 8 -22.65 -8.14 -20.65
CA ASP A 8 -24.05 -8.16 -21.09
C ASP A 8 -24.13 -8.64 -22.55
N GLY A 9 -24.62 -9.88 -22.73
CA GLY A 9 -24.51 -10.64 -23.98
C GLY A 9 -24.10 -12.11 -23.78
N GLY A 10 -23.70 -12.51 -22.56
CA GLY A 10 -23.45 -13.92 -22.22
C GLY A 10 -22.08 -14.43 -22.68
N PHE A 11 -21.18 -13.54 -23.10
CA PHE A 11 -19.80 -13.90 -23.39
C PHE A 11 -19.04 -14.10 -22.07
N THR A 12 -18.33 -15.22 -21.98
CA THR A 12 -17.50 -15.56 -20.82
C THR A 12 -16.10 -15.87 -21.32
N THR A 13 -15.11 -15.15 -20.82
CA THR A 13 -13.70 -15.43 -21.07
C THR A 13 -12.91 -15.45 -19.77
N GLU A 14 -11.80 -16.19 -19.79
CA GLU A 14 -10.79 -16.07 -18.75
C GLU A 14 -10.03 -14.77 -18.97
N LEU A 15 -9.92 -13.96 -17.91
CA LEU A 15 -9.12 -12.75 -17.91
C LEU A 15 -7.80 -13.02 -17.16
N PRO A 16 -6.64 -12.87 -17.81
CA PRO A 16 -5.35 -12.93 -17.12
C PRO A 16 -5.30 -11.95 -15.94
N HIS A 17 -4.59 -12.33 -14.86
CA HIS A 17 -4.49 -11.45 -13.68
C HIS A 17 -3.87 -10.10 -14.00
N ALA A 18 -2.94 -10.03 -14.94
CA ALA A 18 -2.34 -8.78 -15.39
C ALA A 18 -3.38 -7.86 -16.06
N ASP A 19 -4.23 -8.42 -16.93
CA ASP A 19 -5.27 -7.64 -17.61
C ASP A 19 -6.35 -7.16 -16.63
N PHE A 20 -6.69 -7.99 -15.64
CA PHE A 20 -7.61 -7.58 -14.58
C PHE A 20 -7.00 -6.55 -13.64
N ALA A 21 -5.71 -6.67 -13.30
CA ALA A 21 -4.98 -5.68 -12.53
C ALA A 21 -4.96 -4.33 -13.26
N ASN A 22 -4.66 -4.33 -14.57
CA ASN A 22 -4.74 -3.13 -15.40
C ASN A 22 -6.14 -2.51 -15.38
N PHE A 23 -7.18 -3.33 -15.49
CA PHE A 23 -8.57 -2.85 -15.38
C PHE A 23 -8.86 -2.21 -14.01
N ILE A 24 -8.41 -2.81 -12.91
CA ILE A 24 -8.52 -2.24 -11.57
C ILE A 24 -7.80 -0.89 -11.49
N GLY A 25 -6.60 -0.79 -12.05
CA GLY A 25 -5.85 0.47 -12.14
C GLY A 25 -6.65 1.58 -12.84
N LEU A 26 -7.38 1.23 -13.90
CA LEU A 26 -8.25 2.14 -14.66
C LEU A 26 -9.61 2.42 -14.00
N LEU A 27 -10.06 1.57 -13.08
CA LEU A 27 -11.33 1.77 -12.38
C LEU A 27 -11.26 3.02 -11.50
N GLU A 28 -12.35 3.77 -11.50
CA GLU A 28 -12.47 5.02 -10.76
C GLU A 28 -12.17 4.81 -9.27
N ASP A 29 -11.34 5.68 -8.71
CA ASP A 29 -11.00 5.70 -7.29
C ASP A 29 -12.06 6.48 -6.51
N ALA A 30 -13.26 5.89 -6.41
CA ALA A 30 -14.43 6.52 -5.80
C ALA A 30 -15.00 5.64 -4.67
N PRO A 31 -15.54 6.24 -3.59
CA PRO A 31 -16.09 5.51 -2.45
C PRO A 31 -17.17 4.47 -2.80
N ILE A 32 -17.88 4.65 -3.91
CA ILE A 32 -18.88 3.67 -4.39
C ILE A 32 -18.26 2.30 -4.68
N TYR A 33 -16.95 2.23 -4.97
CA TYR A 33 -16.21 1.00 -5.23
C TYR A 33 -15.46 0.45 -4.01
N ALA A 34 -15.52 1.10 -2.84
CA ALA A 34 -14.74 0.71 -1.66
C ALA A 34 -14.93 -0.76 -1.26
N ASN A 35 -16.18 -1.26 -1.23
CA ASN A 35 -16.48 -2.66 -0.91
C ASN A 35 -15.97 -3.64 -1.99
N PHE A 36 -15.97 -3.20 -3.26
CA PHE A 36 -15.41 -4.00 -4.34
C PHE A 36 -13.89 -4.13 -4.18
N TYR A 37 -13.21 -3.02 -3.89
CA TYR A 37 -11.77 -3.04 -3.60
C TYR A 37 -11.42 -3.82 -2.34
N GLU A 38 -12.24 -3.78 -1.30
CA GLU A 38 -12.05 -4.62 -0.10
C GLU A 38 -12.02 -6.12 -0.47
N ALA A 39 -12.96 -6.57 -1.31
CA ALA A 39 -12.99 -7.95 -1.77
C ALA A 39 -11.72 -8.31 -2.57
N LEU A 40 -11.25 -7.38 -3.41
CA LEU A 40 -10.03 -7.56 -4.20
C LEU A 40 -8.75 -7.52 -3.36
N ALA A 41 -8.74 -6.80 -2.23
CA ALA A 41 -7.62 -6.80 -1.29
C ALA A 41 -7.38 -8.17 -0.63
N ALA A 42 -8.36 -9.08 -0.66
CA ALA A 42 -8.21 -10.48 -0.22
C ALA A 42 -7.90 -11.45 -1.37
N HIS A 43 -7.73 -10.95 -2.60
CA HIS A 43 -7.56 -11.80 -3.77
C HIS A 43 -6.20 -12.55 -3.72
N PRO A 44 -6.10 -13.83 -4.15
CA PRO A 44 -4.85 -14.60 -4.06
C PRO A 44 -3.68 -14.05 -4.88
N SER A 45 -3.95 -13.32 -5.97
CA SER A 45 -2.92 -12.70 -6.79
C SER A 45 -2.43 -11.39 -6.17
N SER A 46 -1.12 -11.29 -5.93
CA SER A 46 -0.48 -10.07 -5.44
C SER A 46 -0.55 -8.92 -6.44
N GLN A 47 -0.61 -9.20 -7.75
CA GLN A 47 -0.75 -8.15 -8.78
C GLN A 47 -2.05 -7.37 -8.62
N ILE A 48 -3.15 -8.08 -8.34
CA ILE A 48 -4.46 -7.47 -8.09
C ILE A 48 -4.46 -6.67 -6.79
N ARG A 49 -3.91 -7.25 -5.71
CA ARG A 49 -3.79 -6.56 -4.43
C ARG A 49 -2.91 -5.31 -4.52
N ALA A 50 -1.87 -5.32 -5.36
CA ALA A 50 -0.98 -4.18 -5.56
C ALA A 50 -1.69 -3.01 -6.24
N GLU A 51 -2.54 -3.27 -7.24
CA GLU A 51 -3.34 -2.22 -7.88
C GLU A 51 -4.46 -1.69 -6.97
N VAL A 52 -4.97 -2.54 -6.06
CA VAL A 52 -5.88 -2.07 -5.00
C VAL A 52 -5.15 -1.16 -4.00
N ALA A 53 -3.91 -1.49 -3.62
CA ALA A 53 -3.15 -0.72 -2.63
C ALA A 53 -2.87 0.74 -3.03
N SER A 54 -2.88 1.04 -4.33
CA SER A 54 -2.77 2.43 -4.82
C SER A 54 -4.08 3.23 -4.78
N LYS A 55 -5.21 2.64 -4.39
CA LYS A 55 -6.52 3.33 -4.31
C LYS A 55 -6.67 4.11 -3.00
N THR A 56 -7.22 5.30 -3.07
CA THR A 56 -7.40 6.24 -1.94
C THR A 56 -8.79 6.14 -1.28
N CYS A 57 -9.75 5.46 -1.92
CA CYS A 57 -11.11 5.28 -1.40
C CYS A 57 -11.31 4.01 -0.53
N LEU A 58 -10.25 3.37 -0.05
CA LEU A 58 -10.37 2.12 0.71
C LEU A 58 -10.86 2.34 2.14
N LEU A 59 -11.44 1.28 2.71
CA LEU A 59 -11.76 1.21 4.14
C LEU A 59 -10.48 1.11 4.97
N VAL A 60 -10.48 1.66 6.18
CA VAL A 60 -9.31 1.64 7.09
C VAL A 60 -8.81 0.21 7.32
N ASP A 61 -9.70 -0.75 7.59
CA ASP A 61 -9.33 -2.16 7.78
C ASP A 61 -8.70 -2.78 6.52
N THR A 62 -9.05 -2.26 5.34
CA THR A 62 -8.45 -2.69 4.07
C THR A 62 -7.03 -2.12 3.94
N TYR A 63 -6.80 -0.86 4.34
CA TYR A 63 -5.45 -0.31 4.41
C TYR A 63 -4.56 -1.08 5.38
N GLU A 64 -5.06 -1.36 6.57
CA GLU A 64 -4.35 -2.12 7.61
C GLU A 64 -3.89 -3.49 7.09
N ARG A 65 -4.76 -4.16 6.33
CA ARG A 65 -4.46 -5.45 5.70
C ARG A 65 -3.37 -5.33 4.62
N LEU A 66 -3.49 -4.35 3.73
CA LEU A 66 -2.57 -4.18 2.59
C LEU A 66 -1.19 -3.70 3.02
N ALA A 67 -1.11 -2.86 4.05
CA ALA A 67 0.13 -2.49 4.71
C ALA A 67 0.90 -3.72 5.22
N GLN A 68 0.18 -4.76 5.64
CA GLN A 68 0.74 -6.01 6.17
C GLN A 68 0.77 -7.15 5.14
N ASP A 69 0.59 -6.84 3.85
CA ASP A 69 0.54 -7.87 2.81
C ASP A 69 1.85 -8.66 2.72
N SER A 70 1.76 -9.97 2.53
CA SER A 70 2.93 -10.85 2.34
C SER A 70 3.84 -10.45 1.16
N SER A 71 3.31 -9.73 0.17
CA SER A 71 4.03 -9.33 -1.03
C SER A 71 4.63 -7.93 -0.88
N ILE A 72 5.95 -7.82 -0.94
CA ILE A 72 6.66 -6.52 -0.87
C ILE A 72 6.16 -5.53 -1.93
N GLU A 73 5.83 -5.99 -3.14
CA GLU A 73 5.28 -5.12 -4.19
C GLU A 73 3.95 -4.47 -3.78
N VAL A 74 3.09 -5.18 -3.04
CA VAL A 74 1.83 -4.62 -2.55
C VAL A 74 2.12 -3.53 -1.52
N VAL A 75 3.07 -3.78 -0.62
CA VAL A 75 3.48 -2.82 0.40
C VAL A 75 4.16 -1.59 -0.21
N ARG A 76 4.96 -1.75 -1.27
CA ARG A 76 5.52 -0.62 -2.04
C ARG A 76 4.44 0.24 -2.69
N ARG A 77 3.47 -0.38 -3.38
CA ARG A 77 2.32 0.35 -3.95
C ARG A 77 1.50 1.06 -2.87
N PHE A 78 1.34 0.44 -1.71
CA PHE A 78 0.68 1.04 -0.55
C PHE A 78 1.42 2.28 -0.04
N MET A 79 2.75 2.24 0.09
CA MET A 79 3.53 3.39 0.54
C MET A 79 3.47 4.59 -0.41
N GLY A 80 3.35 4.35 -1.72
CA GLY A 80 3.14 5.41 -2.70
C GLY A 80 1.79 6.14 -2.55
N ASN A 81 0.92 5.68 -1.65
CA ASN A 81 -0.39 6.25 -1.37
C ASN A 81 -0.38 6.97 -0.02
N THR A 82 -0.14 8.27 -0.04
CA THR A 82 -0.08 9.12 1.16
C THR A 82 -1.37 9.03 2.00
N ALA A 83 -2.54 9.02 1.35
CA ALA A 83 -3.81 8.89 2.06
C ALA A 83 -3.91 7.58 2.85
N ALA A 84 -3.41 6.48 2.27
CA ALA A 84 -3.34 5.18 2.94
C ALA A 84 -2.36 5.20 4.12
N LEU A 85 -1.16 5.77 3.92
CA LEU A 85 -0.14 5.90 4.96
C LEU A 85 -0.62 6.67 6.19
N LEU A 86 -1.43 7.71 5.99
CA LEU A 86 -2.02 8.49 7.07
C LEU A 86 -3.18 7.76 7.77
N SER A 87 -3.82 6.81 7.07
CA SER A 87 -5.01 6.10 7.56
C SER A 87 -4.70 4.88 8.44
N ILE A 88 -3.52 4.28 8.32
CA ILE A 88 -3.13 3.13 9.15
C ILE A 88 -2.68 3.55 10.54
N SER A 89 -2.66 2.60 11.47
CA SER A 89 -2.13 2.78 12.81
C SER A 89 -0.60 2.90 12.83
N THR A 90 -0.08 3.56 13.86
CA THR A 90 1.36 3.69 14.09
C THR A 90 2.03 2.32 14.30
N GLU A 91 1.35 1.36 14.92
CA GLU A 91 1.90 0.01 15.14
C GLU A 91 2.03 -0.78 13.82
N THR A 92 1.05 -0.65 12.92
CA THR A 92 1.15 -1.21 11.57
C THR A 92 2.30 -0.58 10.80
N LEU A 93 2.47 0.73 10.91
CA LEU A 93 3.56 1.43 10.26
C LEU A 93 4.94 0.95 10.77
N LYS A 94 5.11 0.75 12.08
CA LYS A 94 6.33 0.14 12.64
C LYS A 94 6.57 -1.27 12.09
N THR A 95 5.50 -2.06 11.99
CA THR A 95 5.56 -3.42 11.43
C THR A 95 5.98 -3.40 9.96
N MET A 96 5.50 -2.44 9.17
CA MET A 96 5.95 -2.24 7.79
C MET A 96 7.44 -1.91 7.72
N ILE A 97 7.91 -0.93 8.50
CA ILE A 97 9.31 -0.50 8.54
C ILE A 97 10.24 -1.68 8.84
N GLY A 98 9.86 -2.56 9.77
CA GLY A 98 10.68 -3.71 10.16
C GLY A 98 10.67 -4.89 9.20
N ARG A 99 9.88 -4.86 8.12
CA ARG A 99 9.84 -5.95 7.15
C ARG A 99 10.92 -5.89 6.09
N ASP A 100 11.24 -4.70 5.60
CA ASP A 100 12.20 -4.51 4.50
C ASP A 100 12.87 -3.13 4.61
N ILE A 101 14.20 -3.11 4.48
CA ILE A 101 14.98 -1.86 4.54
C ILE A 101 14.58 -0.89 3.42
N SER A 102 14.16 -1.40 2.25
CA SER A 102 13.69 -0.56 1.15
C SER A 102 12.39 0.14 1.51
N ILE A 103 11.51 -0.51 2.28
CA ILE A 103 10.26 0.09 2.78
C ILE A 103 10.59 1.20 3.77
N ALA A 104 11.52 0.97 4.69
CA ALA A 104 11.99 1.99 5.61
C ALA A 104 12.56 3.22 4.88
N SER A 105 13.42 3.00 3.88
CA SER A 105 14.04 4.08 3.07
C SER A 105 13.01 4.85 2.23
N GLU A 106 12.07 4.16 1.58
CA GLU A 106 11.00 4.81 0.81
C GLU A 106 10.08 5.64 1.71
N LEU A 107 9.75 5.14 2.91
CA LEU A 107 8.94 5.88 3.87
C LEU A 107 9.60 7.19 4.27
N VAL A 108 10.92 7.18 4.53
CA VAL A 108 11.70 8.38 4.85
C VAL A 108 11.63 9.40 3.71
N SER A 109 11.70 8.93 2.47
CA SER A 109 11.77 9.79 1.29
C SER A 109 10.43 10.44 0.91
N TRP A 110 9.30 9.78 1.17
CA TRP A 110 8.01 10.20 0.62
C TRP A 110 6.87 10.30 1.65
N GLY A 111 6.99 9.64 2.80
CA GLY A 111 5.88 9.50 3.74
C GLY A 111 6.04 10.32 5.02
N VAL A 112 7.27 10.55 5.48
CA VAL A 112 7.53 11.15 6.80
C VAL A 112 7.09 12.62 6.88
N ASP A 113 7.22 13.39 5.79
CA ASP A 113 6.86 14.81 5.75
C ASP A 113 5.34 15.07 5.75
N GLU A 114 4.57 14.09 5.27
CA GLU A 114 3.11 14.17 5.19
C GLU A 114 2.44 13.89 6.55
N MET A 115 3.19 13.37 7.52
CA MET A 115 2.70 13.02 8.86
C MET A 115 2.70 14.21 9.81
N ASP A 116 1.78 14.18 10.78
CA ASP A 116 1.81 15.12 11.90
C ASP A 116 3.08 14.93 12.77
N THR A 117 3.43 15.95 13.53
CA THR A 117 4.66 16.00 14.34
C THR A 117 4.80 14.82 15.30
N GLU A 118 3.70 14.38 15.93
CA GLU A 118 3.74 13.29 16.91
C GLU A 118 4.04 11.97 16.21
N ARG A 119 3.26 11.65 15.18
CA ARG A 119 3.42 10.42 14.39
C ARG A 119 4.79 10.36 13.72
N ARG A 120 5.25 11.49 13.16
CA ARG A 120 6.59 11.64 12.59
C ARG A 120 7.68 11.31 13.59
N GLY A 121 7.60 11.85 14.81
CA GLY A 121 8.59 11.59 15.86
C GLY A 121 8.70 10.11 16.23
N ILE A 122 7.56 9.41 16.29
CA ILE A 122 7.52 7.96 16.56
C ILE A 122 8.19 7.18 15.42
N VAL A 123 7.90 7.52 14.17
CA VAL A 123 8.46 6.85 12.99
C VAL A 123 9.97 7.05 12.90
N ILE A 124 10.47 8.28 13.07
CA ILE A 124 11.90 8.57 13.08
C ILE A 124 12.60 7.78 14.21
N THR A 125 11.99 7.74 15.40
CA THR A 125 12.54 6.96 16.52
C THR A 125 12.63 5.47 16.19
N GLU A 126 11.67 4.92 15.46
CA GLU A 126 11.73 3.52 15.00
C GLU A 126 12.84 3.32 13.95
N LEU A 127 12.94 4.23 12.98
CA LEU A 127 13.91 4.15 11.89
C LEU A 127 15.37 4.26 12.38
N ILE A 128 15.65 5.08 13.40
CA ILE A 128 17.00 5.22 13.98
C ILE A 128 17.51 3.91 14.59
N LYS A 129 16.62 2.97 14.95
CA LYS A 129 17.04 1.66 15.47
C LYS A 129 17.72 0.79 14.42
N TYR A 130 17.52 1.08 13.13
CA TYR A 130 18.20 0.36 12.05
C TYR A 130 19.59 0.98 11.83
N ASP A 131 20.63 0.18 12.03
CA ASP A 131 22.04 0.55 11.75
C ASP A 131 22.33 0.48 10.25
N ASP A 132 21.53 1.18 9.44
CA ASP A 132 21.62 1.18 7.99
C ASP A 132 22.04 2.57 7.48
N PRO A 133 23.13 2.66 6.68
CA PRO A 133 23.61 3.93 6.14
C PRO A 133 22.58 4.69 5.30
N ILE A 134 21.75 3.98 4.52
CA ILE A 134 20.74 4.60 3.65
C ILE A 134 19.68 5.27 4.51
N ILE A 135 19.22 4.59 5.57
CA ILE A 135 18.25 5.17 6.50
C ILE A 135 18.83 6.37 7.23
N ARG A 136 20.09 6.30 7.68
CA ARG A 136 20.78 7.42 8.34
C ARG A 136 20.88 8.65 7.45
N ASP A 137 21.34 8.48 6.21
CA ASP A 137 21.48 9.56 5.26
C ASP A 137 20.11 10.17 4.92
N ALA A 138 19.09 9.32 4.74
CA ALA A 138 17.73 9.79 4.47
C ALA A 138 17.14 10.58 5.65
N ILE A 139 17.38 10.16 6.90
CA ILE A 139 16.94 10.90 8.09
C ILE A 139 17.70 12.22 8.25
N ALA A 140 19.01 12.23 7.97
CA ALA A 140 19.81 13.46 8.05
C ALA A 140 19.25 14.56 7.12
N ASN A 141 18.86 14.19 5.90
CA ASN A 141 18.27 15.11 4.92
C ASN A 141 16.88 15.65 5.32
N LEU A 142 16.19 15.03 6.30
CA LEU A 142 14.88 15.50 6.79
C LEU A 142 14.98 16.54 7.91
N ILE A 143 16.14 16.65 8.57
CA ILE A 143 16.32 17.47 9.79
C ILE A 143 17.07 18.78 9.49
N ASP A 144 17.66 18.92 8.30
CA ASP A 144 18.30 20.14 7.78
C ASP A 144 17.27 21.10 7.13
#